data_AF-A0A5C7FJM8-F1
#
_entry.id   AF-A0A5C7FJM8-F1
#
_cell.length_a   1.000
_cell.length_b   1.000
_cell.length_c   1.000
_cell.angle_alpha   90.00
_cell.angle_beta   90.00
_cell.angle_gamma   90.00
#
_symmetry.space_group_name_H-M   'P 1'
#
loop_
_entity.id
_entity.type
_entity.pdbx_description
1 polymer ?
#
loop_
_entity_poly.entity_id
_entity_poly.type
_entity_poly.pdbx_seq_one_letter_code
_entity_poly.pdbx_strand_id
1 'polypeptide(L)'
;MKTLTLRISNSGAHFSDTGFIPWSATNLPSGDFRFSERTDIYWQVIMLAYDKNTARLRVQVLDFEAKPESFVPGREMKSPVRMLEFMPLAEAPFKAQLSYYKAGALKDILLPKTSVDEPALHPASAPGEEATSSSVRPVQFTYPLLDLTFANGGVKGEVDLPGINELLPFKIINDHIVAEFDAIKAFFVKALKRQTIKVSTTLRFVDGEPQLGRATSPQIDRINGEMLELFRARAVKSLLNFDPVKTVDKSLFTPEDVFASLDDDELGKATLPTDGHDLLAEILRHKKVRNARQLEFLAGTLHEAHTKLRYVLSPSFGFVFLATGQDANHFILELLDSHATYVWSIPKAWESLNAQFRSVEREIAAIGQLGRGQYRRTLHFEHEFWFVIHENAESGLVDGFPRWRNRLLEGLV
;
A
#
# COMPACT_ATOMS: atom_id res chain seq x y z
N MET A 1 -16.23 22.91 22.19
CA MET A 1 -15.76 21.52 22.37
C MET A 1 -14.25 21.49 22.18
N LYS A 2 -13.53 20.59 22.86
CA LYS A 2 -12.05 20.55 22.78
C LYS A 2 -11.60 19.61 21.67
N THR A 3 -10.64 20.05 20.87
CA THR A 3 -10.00 19.24 19.83
C THR A 3 -8.70 18.62 20.33
N LEU A 4 -8.30 17.53 19.70
CA LEU A 4 -7.11 16.74 20.00
C LEU A 4 -6.53 16.23 18.69
N THR A 5 -5.21 16.34 18.51
CA THR A 5 -4.53 15.66 17.40
C THR A 5 -3.96 14.35 17.89
N LEU A 6 -4.29 13.27 17.18
CA LEU A 6 -3.81 11.91 17.40
C LEU A 6 -2.78 11.57 16.32
N ARG A 7 -1.70 10.88 16.68
CA ARG A 7 -0.83 10.21 15.71
C ARG A 7 -1.29 8.77 15.54
N ILE A 8 -1.43 8.32 14.32
CA ILE A 8 -2.04 7.03 13.97
C ILE A 8 -0.96 6.08 13.47
N SER A 9 -0.95 4.84 13.98
CA SER A 9 -0.03 3.78 13.56
C SER A 9 -0.76 2.46 13.34
N ASN A 10 -0.06 1.46 12.79
CA ASN A 10 -0.63 0.11 12.65
C ASN A 10 -0.95 -0.57 13.99
N SER A 11 -0.35 -0.12 15.09
CA SER A 11 -0.60 -0.65 16.43
C SER A 11 -1.74 0.05 17.19
N GLY A 12 -2.04 1.32 16.88
CA GLY A 12 -3.05 2.08 17.63
C GLY A 12 -3.01 3.60 17.39
N ALA A 13 -3.71 4.33 18.24
CA ALA A 13 -3.74 5.78 18.26
C ALA A 13 -2.93 6.35 19.44
N HIS A 14 -2.04 7.29 19.14
CA HIS A 14 -1.21 7.99 20.12
C HIS A 14 -1.77 9.40 20.35
N PHE A 15 -1.91 9.80 21.61
CA PHE A 15 -2.33 11.16 21.98
C PHE A 15 -1.19 12.00 22.58
N SER A 16 -0.06 11.34 22.87
CA SER A 16 1.25 11.86 23.30
C SER A 16 2.32 10.79 23.01
N ASP A 17 3.60 11.04 23.28
CA ASP A 17 4.68 10.05 23.03
C ASP A 17 4.58 8.80 23.91
N THR A 18 4.04 8.96 25.12
CA THR A 18 3.84 7.86 26.08
C THR A 18 2.39 7.40 26.14
N GLY A 19 1.49 8.16 25.53
CA GLY A 19 0.06 7.98 25.57
C GLY A 19 -0.47 7.25 24.35
N PHE A 20 -0.80 5.97 24.52
CA PHE A 20 -1.15 5.06 23.45
C PHE A 20 -2.43 4.26 23.75
N ILE A 21 -3.30 4.11 22.74
CA ILE A 21 -4.49 3.26 22.78
C ILE A 21 -4.41 2.27 21.62
N PRO A 22 -4.26 0.96 21.88
CA PRO A 22 -4.21 -0.05 20.81
C PRO A 22 -5.55 -0.16 20.08
N TRP A 23 -5.56 -0.62 18.84
CA TRP A 23 -6.81 -0.79 18.08
C TRP A 23 -7.80 -1.75 18.75
N SER A 24 -7.31 -2.74 19.49
CA SER A 24 -8.13 -3.66 20.30
C SER A 24 -8.89 -2.97 21.44
N ALA A 25 -8.46 -1.77 21.84
CA ALA A 25 -9.13 -0.89 22.79
C ALA A 25 -9.92 0.24 22.09
N THR A 26 -10.32 0.02 20.82
CA THR A 26 -11.20 0.91 20.07
C THR A 26 -12.38 0.15 19.46
N ASN A 27 -13.31 0.87 18.83
CA ASN A 27 -14.38 0.28 18.05
C ASN A 27 -14.00 0.04 16.56
N LEU A 28 -12.74 0.23 16.19
CA LEU A 28 -12.23 -0.14 14.88
C LEU A 28 -11.93 -1.65 14.84
N PRO A 29 -12.18 -2.35 13.71
CA PRO A 29 -12.02 -3.80 13.61
C PRO A 29 -10.53 -4.18 13.53
N SER A 30 -9.90 -4.35 14.69
CA SER A 30 -8.48 -4.71 14.82
C SER A 30 -8.16 -5.98 14.01
N GLY A 31 -7.12 -5.91 13.16
CA GLY A 31 -6.68 -7.02 12.32
C GLY A 31 -7.33 -7.08 10.93
N ASP A 32 -8.43 -6.36 10.70
CA ASP A 32 -9.12 -6.33 9.40
C ASP A 32 -8.72 -5.12 8.51
N PHE A 33 -7.82 -4.26 8.99
CA PHE A 33 -7.25 -3.15 8.22
C PHE A 33 -5.81 -2.85 8.64
N ARG A 34 -5.07 -2.20 7.74
CA ARG A 34 -3.69 -1.72 7.95
C ARG A 34 -3.54 -0.33 7.33
N PHE A 35 -2.94 0.59 8.08
CA PHE A 35 -2.53 1.89 7.60
C PHE A 35 -1.25 1.79 6.77
N SER A 36 -1.14 2.67 5.77
CA SER A 36 0.09 2.86 4.98
C SER A 36 1.24 3.28 5.89
N GLU A 37 2.40 2.64 5.75
CA GLU A 37 3.63 2.98 6.49
C GLU A 37 4.51 4.01 5.74
N ARG A 38 4.04 4.48 4.58
CA ARG A 38 4.80 5.43 3.74
C ARG A 38 4.85 6.84 4.32
N THR A 39 3.89 7.22 5.15
CA THR A 39 3.78 8.55 5.74
C THR A 39 3.23 8.47 7.15
N ASP A 40 3.70 9.34 8.05
CA ASP A 40 3.07 9.52 9.35
C ASP A 40 1.64 10.07 9.18
N ILE A 41 0.69 9.49 9.89
CA ILE A 41 -0.74 9.86 9.81
C ILE A 41 -1.13 10.58 11.10
N TYR A 42 -1.81 11.71 10.96
CA TYR A 42 -2.32 12.47 12.10
C TYR A 42 -3.78 12.83 11.88
N TRP A 43 -4.61 12.57 12.89
CA TRP A 43 -6.04 12.89 12.87
C TRP A 43 -6.34 13.99 13.85
N GLN A 44 -7.05 15.03 13.41
CA GLN A 44 -7.67 15.97 14.34
C GLN A 44 -9.06 15.44 14.70
N VAL A 45 -9.27 15.24 15.99
CA VAL A 45 -10.55 14.76 16.53
C VAL A 45 -11.15 15.79 17.49
N ILE A 46 -12.47 15.80 17.58
CA ILE A 46 -13.21 16.54 18.60
C ILE A 46 -13.68 15.57 19.68
N MET A 47 -13.45 15.95 20.94
CA MET A 47 -13.93 15.17 22.09
C MET A 47 -15.41 15.47 22.33
N LEU A 48 -16.26 14.45 22.21
CA LEU A 48 -17.71 14.57 22.35
C LEU A 48 -18.17 14.27 23.78
N ALA A 49 -17.71 13.16 24.35
CA ALA A 49 -18.10 12.73 25.69
C ALA A 49 -17.02 11.84 26.31
N TYR A 50 -16.94 11.87 27.64
CA TYR A 50 -16.05 11.00 28.41
C TYR A 50 -16.83 10.32 29.54
N ASP A 51 -16.77 8.98 29.58
CA ASP A 51 -17.33 8.17 30.65
C ASP A 51 -16.23 7.86 31.68
N LYS A 52 -16.41 8.37 32.90
CA LYS A 52 -15.49 8.19 34.02
C LYS A 52 -15.45 6.76 34.55
N ASN A 53 -16.55 6.01 34.45
CA ASN A 53 -16.65 4.66 34.99
C ASN A 53 -15.89 3.66 34.11
N THR A 54 -15.96 3.84 32.79
CA THR A 54 -15.31 2.94 31.82
C THR A 54 -14.00 3.50 31.27
N ALA A 55 -13.61 4.72 31.65
CA ALA A 55 -12.49 5.46 31.07
C ALA A 55 -12.56 5.53 29.53
N ARG A 56 -13.77 5.67 28.98
CA ARG A 56 -14.04 5.67 27.53
C ARG A 56 -14.20 7.10 27.03
N LEU A 57 -13.47 7.46 25.98
CA LEU A 57 -13.57 8.75 25.32
C LEU A 57 -14.22 8.59 23.94
N ARG A 58 -15.34 9.26 23.72
CA ARG A 58 -16.01 9.37 22.42
C ARG A 58 -15.46 10.54 21.64
N VAL A 59 -15.07 10.27 20.40
CA VAL A 59 -14.46 11.26 19.52
C VAL A 59 -15.05 11.21 18.12
N GLN A 60 -15.04 12.35 17.43
CA GLN A 60 -15.34 12.42 16.00
C GLN A 60 -14.11 12.96 15.27
N VAL A 61 -13.72 12.32 14.17
CA VAL A 61 -12.64 12.81 13.32
C VAL A 61 -13.16 14.01 12.53
N LEU A 62 -12.47 15.15 12.66
CA LEU A 62 -12.75 16.36 11.91
C LEU A 62 -11.85 16.47 10.67
N ASP A 63 -10.60 16.06 10.80
CA ASP A 63 -9.59 16.12 9.76
C ASP A 63 -8.72 14.87 9.81
N PHE A 64 -8.66 14.13 8.70
CA PHE A 64 -7.84 12.93 8.56
C PHE A 64 -6.38 13.28 8.19
N GLU A 65 -6.11 14.50 7.73
CA GLU A 65 -4.78 14.97 7.27
C GLU A 65 -4.24 16.10 8.15
N ALA A 66 -4.46 16.00 9.46
CA ALA A 66 -3.99 17.01 10.39
C ALA A 66 -2.47 17.15 10.31
N LYS A 67 -1.96 18.37 10.50
CA LYS A 67 -0.51 18.59 10.38
C LYS A 67 0.25 18.06 11.61
N PRO A 68 1.48 17.53 11.46
CA PRO A 68 2.28 17.00 12.56
C PRO A 68 2.51 18.02 13.69
N GLU A 69 2.60 19.31 13.38
CA GLU A 69 2.84 20.38 14.36
C GLU A 69 1.66 20.56 15.33
N SER A 70 0.48 20.01 15.00
CA SER A 70 -0.70 20.02 15.88
C SER A 70 -0.66 18.90 16.93
N PHE A 71 0.22 17.91 16.76
CA PHE A 71 0.47 16.87 17.75
C PHE A 71 1.31 17.42 18.91
N VAL A 72 0.98 17.03 20.14
CA VAL A 72 1.68 17.51 21.34
C VAL A 72 2.32 16.31 22.05
N PRO A 73 3.63 16.06 21.83
CA PRO A 73 4.34 14.87 22.31
C PRO A 73 4.32 14.71 23.84
N GLY A 74 4.45 15.80 24.60
CA GLY A 74 4.44 15.81 26.07
C GLY A 74 3.06 15.96 26.73
N ARG A 75 1.97 15.70 26.01
CA ARG A 75 0.62 15.96 26.53
C ARG A 75 0.25 14.99 27.65
N GLU A 76 -0.03 15.51 28.84
CA GLU A 76 -0.64 14.76 29.94
C GLU A 76 -2.17 14.79 29.86
N MET A 77 -2.80 13.62 30.01
CA MET A 77 -4.25 13.54 30.10
C MET A 77 -4.74 13.87 31.51
N LYS A 78 -5.67 14.82 31.61
CA LYS A 78 -6.32 15.16 32.89
C LYS A 78 -7.17 14.04 33.48
N SER A 79 -7.52 13.03 32.68
CA SER A 79 -8.29 11.87 33.11
C SER A 79 -7.82 10.65 32.30
N PRO A 80 -7.72 9.47 32.90
CA PRO A 80 -7.22 8.29 32.21
C PRO A 80 -8.19 7.87 31.10
N VAL A 81 -7.68 7.70 29.89
CA VAL A 81 -8.45 7.10 28.78
C VAL A 81 -7.87 5.72 28.50
N ARG A 82 -8.73 4.71 28.60
CA ARG A 82 -8.38 3.31 28.32
C ARG A 82 -9.03 2.80 27.04
N MET A 83 -10.04 3.51 26.53
CA MET A 83 -10.80 3.12 25.36
C MET A 83 -11.18 4.35 24.53
N LEU A 84 -10.98 4.27 23.21
CA LEU A 84 -11.42 5.28 22.26
C LEU A 84 -12.60 4.76 21.44
N GLU A 85 -13.68 5.53 21.39
CA GLU A 85 -14.85 5.22 20.57
C GLU A 85 -14.99 6.30 19.50
N PHE A 86 -14.72 5.93 18.25
CA PHE A 86 -14.87 6.80 17.10
C PHE A 86 -16.32 6.81 16.64
N MET A 87 -16.86 8.00 16.38
CA MET A 87 -18.07 8.15 15.57
C MET A 87 -17.82 7.61 14.15
N PRO A 88 -18.88 7.26 13.39
CA PRO A 88 -18.73 6.76 12.03
C PRO A 88 -17.83 7.67 11.17
N LEU A 89 -16.89 7.05 10.49
CA LEU A 89 -15.83 7.71 9.73
C LEU A 89 -16.28 8.01 8.29
N ALA A 90 -15.75 9.10 7.73
CA ALA A 90 -15.92 9.39 6.31
C ALA A 90 -15.16 8.36 5.46
N GLU A 91 -15.88 7.69 4.54
CA GLU A 91 -15.37 6.52 3.81
C GLU A 91 -14.15 6.83 2.94
N ALA A 92 -14.22 7.85 2.09
CA ALA A 92 -13.15 8.20 1.15
C ALA A 92 -11.82 8.56 1.85
N PRO A 93 -11.76 9.54 2.78
CA PRO A 93 -10.50 9.93 3.41
C PRO A 93 -9.95 8.84 4.34
N PHE A 94 -10.81 8.07 5.02
CA PHE A 94 -10.33 6.96 5.84
C PHE A 94 -9.68 5.86 4.99
N LYS A 95 -10.33 5.44 3.90
CA LYS A 95 -9.80 4.40 3.01
C LYS A 95 -8.52 4.83 2.28
N ALA A 96 -8.37 6.13 1.98
CA ALA A 96 -7.16 6.65 1.35
C ALA A 96 -5.88 6.45 2.19
N GLN A 97 -6.02 6.23 3.50
CA GLN A 97 -4.90 6.06 4.43
C GLN A 97 -4.54 4.59 4.69
N LEU A 98 -5.34 3.66 4.17
CA LEU A 98 -5.15 2.23 4.38
C LEU A 98 -4.30 1.64 3.25
N SER A 99 -3.30 0.82 3.60
CA SER A 99 -2.61 -0.05 2.66
C SER A 99 -3.39 -1.34 2.40
N TYR A 100 -4.16 -1.79 3.40
CA TYR A 100 -4.96 -3.01 3.33
C TYR A 100 -6.26 -2.86 4.13
N TYR A 101 -7.33 -3.48 3.64
CA TYR A 101 -8.51 -3.76 4.47
C TYR A 101 -9.33 -4.92 3.89
N LYS A 102 -10.00 -5.66 4.77
CA LYS A 102 -10.91 -6.74 4.38
C LYS A 102 -12.24 -6.16 3.89
N ALA A 103 -12.69 -6.60 2.71
CA ALA A 103 -13.96 -6.18 2.15
C ALA A 103 -15.13 -6.51 3.10
N GLY A 104 -15.85 -5.49 3.56
CA GLY A 104 -17.01 -5.61 4.45
C GLY A 104 -16.73 -5.37 5.93
N ALA A 105 -15.48 -5.51 6.40
CA ALA A 105 -15.13 -5.31 7.81
C ALA A 105 -15.34 -3.86 8.28
N LEU A 106 -15.26 -2.89 7.36
CA LEU A 106 -15.39 -1.47 7.67
C LEU A 106 -16.85 -0.96 7.65
N LYS A 107 -17.84 -1.79 7.27
CA LYS A 107 -19.22 -1.29 7.04
C LYS A 107 -19.84 -0.62 8.26
N ASP A 108 -19.60 -1.17 9.44
CA ASP A 108 -20.24 -0.71 10.69
C ASP A 108 -19.58 0.54 11.29
N ILE A 109 -18.38 0.90 10.82
CA ILE A 109 -17.62 2.06 11.28
C ILE A 109 -17.63 3.21 10.27
N LEU A 110 -18.24 3.03 9.10
CA LEU A 110 -18.31 4.04 8.04
C LEU A 110 -19.67 4.75 8.07
N LEU A 111 -19.66 6.03 7.69
CA LEU A 111 -20.90 6.75 7.43
C LEU A 111 -21.72 6.01 6.35
N PRO A 112 -23.04 5.81 6.54
CA PRO A 112 -23.89 5.27 5.50
C PRO A 112 -23.75 6.13 4.24
N LYS A 113 -23.70 5.50 3.06
CA LYS A 113 -23.82 6.23 1.78
C LYS A 113 -25.23 6.82 1.68
N THR A 114 -25.44 8.00 2.26
CA THR A 114 -26.60 8.83 1.95
C THR A 114 -26.41 9.36 0.53
N SER A 115 -27.29 8.92 -0.36
CA SER A 115 -27.49 9.43 -1.70
C SER A 115 -28.20 10.78 -1.65
N VAL A 116 -27.44 11.88 -1.58
CA VAL A 116 -27.90 13.29 -1.67
C VAL A 116 -26.63 14.14 -1.89
N ASP A 117 -26.44 15.09 -2.79
CA ASP A 117 -27.16 15.64 -3.94
C ASP A 117 -26.11 16.35 -4.80
N GLU A 118 -26.24 16.31 -6.13
CA GLU A 118 -25.71 17.36 -6.98
C GLU A 118 -26.38 18.69 -6.59
N PRO A 119 -25.63 19.79 -6.37
CA PRO A 119 -26.27 21.10 -6.35
C PRO A 119 -26.56 21.49 -7.80
N ALA A 120 -27.79 21.22 -8.24
CA ALA A 120 -28.41 21.92 -9.36
C ALA A 120 -28.48 23.41 -9.01
N LEU A 121 -27.56 24.19 -9.57
CA LEU A 121 -27.60 25.65 -9.52
C LEU A 121 -28.65 26.15 -10.54
N HIS A 122 -29.87 26.38 -10.07
CA HIS A 122 -30.73 27.41 -10.64
C HIS A 122 -30.74 28.65 -9.73
N PRO A 123 -30.68 29.86 -10.29
CA PRO A 123 -30.46 31.08 -9.53
C PRO A 123 -31.77 31.58 -8.92
N ALA A 124 -31.78 31.76 -7.60
CA ALA A 124 -32.75 32.61 -6.93
C ALA A 124 -32.08 33.96 -6.64
N SER A 125 -32.55 34.99 -7.36
CA SER A 125 -32.19 36.38 -7.13
C SER A 125 -32.78 36.87 -5.80
N ALA A 126 -31.92 37.49 -4.98
CA ALA A 126 -32.32 38.57 -4.08
C ALA A 126 -31.16 39.58 -4.01
N PRO A 127 -31.46 40.88 -3.83
CA PRO A 127 -30.67 41.95 -4.40
C PRO A 127 -29.75 42.63 -3.38
N GLY A 128 -28.61 43.11 -3.90
CA GLY A 128 -27.87 44.22 -3.31
C GLY A 128 -26.68 43.82 -2.46
N GLU A 129 -25.57 43.51 -3.12
CA GLU A 129 -24.24 43.95 -2.68
C GLU A 129 -23.32 44.00 -3.92
N GLU A 130 -22.48 45.02 -3.94
CA GLU A 130 -21.89 45.62 -5.13
C GLU A 130 -21.05 44.64 -5.97
N ALA A 131 -21.42 44.52 -7.24
CA ALA A 131 -20.68 43.76 -8.22
C ALA A 131 -19.38 44.49 -8.60
N THR A 132 -18.27 44.14 -7.97
CA THR A 132 -16.97 44.20 -8.66
C THR A 132 -16.97 43.11 -9.72
N SER A 133 -17.13 43.51 -10.98
CA SER A 133 -17.14 42.62 -12.14
C SER A 133 -15.77 41.94 -12.33
N SER A 134 -15.52 40.82 -11.66
CA SER A 134 -14.39 39.95 -12.01
C SER A 134 -14.72 39.25 -13.33
N SER A 135 -14.19 39.76 -14.45
CA SER A 135 -14.40 39.12 -15.76
C SER A 135 -13.68 37.77 -15.77
N VAL A 136 -14.43 36.67 -15.90
CA VAL A 136 -13.89 35.31 -16.03
C VAL A 136 -13.73 34.98 -17.51
N ARG A 137 -12.51 34.65 -17.97
CA ARG A 137 -12.23 34.33 -19.38
C ARG A 137 -11.75 32.88 -19.51
N PRO A 138 -12.33 32.04 -20.38
CA PRO A 138 -11.80 30.70 -20.62
C PRO A 138 -10.47 30.79 -21.38
N VAL A 139 -9.50 29.97 -20.98
CA VAL A 139 -8.17 29.89 -21.60
C VAL A 139 -7.82 28.43 -21.87
N GLN A 140 -7.28 28.18 -23.06
CA GLN A 140 -6.75 26.88 -23.44
C GLN A 140 -5.33 27.03 -23.97
N PHE A 141 -4.45 26.12 -23.54
CA PHE A 141 -3.07 26.08 -24.01
C PHE A 141 -2.56 24.64 -24.06
N THR A 142 -1.43 24.46 -24.74
CA THR A 142 -0.73 23.18 -24.80
C THR A 142 0.50 23.26 -23.91
N TYR A 143 0.78 22.20 -23.16
CA TYR A 143 1.92 22.16 -22.23
C TYR A 143 2.74 20.87 -22.43
N PRO A 144 4.08 20.93 -22.49
CA PRO A 144 4.92 19.73 -22.57
C PRO A 144 4.75 18.85 -21.34
N LEU A 145 4.58 17.53 -21.55
CA LEU A 145 4.34 16.61 -20.44
C LEU A 145 5.57 16.45 -19.54
N LEU A 146 6.77 16.53 -20.11
CA LEU A 146 8.03 16.41 -19.38
C LEU A 146 8.30 17.61 -18.46
N ASP A 147 7.76 18.77 -18.79
CA ASP A 147 7.93 20.02 -18.03
C ASP A 147 6.94 20.12 -16.87
N LEU A 148 5.93 19.25 -16.81
CA LEU A 148 5.05 19.14 -15.64
C LEU A 148 5.82 18.59 -14.45
N THR A 149 5.45 19.04 -13.25
CA THR A 149 5.83 18.39 -12.01
C THR A 149 4.70 17.49 -11.54
N PHE A 150 4.97 16.19 -11.42
CA PHE A 150 4.02 15.24 -10.85
C PHE A 150 4.10 15.34 -9.33
N ALA A 151 2.94 15.45 -8.67
CA ALA A 151 2.82 15.57 -7.23
C ALA A 151 1.62 14.76 -6.74
N ASN A 152 1.57 14.48 -5.43
CA ASN A 152 0.44 13.75 -4.87
C ASN A 152 -0.88 14.48 -5.17
N GLY A 153 -1.79 13.78 -5.85
CA GLY A 153 -3.11 14.29 -6.26
C GLY A 153 -3.10 15.13 -7.54
N GLY A 154 -2.04 15.08 -8.37
CA GLY A 154 -2.10 15.62 -9.73
C GLY A 154 -0.79 16.14 -10.30
N VAL A 155 -0.89 17.11 -11.22
CA VAL A 155 0.28 17.73 -11.87
C VAL A 155 0.26 19.25 -11.74
N LYS A 156 1.44 19.86 -11.71
CA LYS A 156 1.66 21.30 -11.64
C LYS A 156 2.53 21.77 -12.80
N GLY A 157 2.35 23.02 -13.21
CA GLY A 157 3.21 23.69 -14.18
C GLY A 157 3.02 25.21 -14.11
N GLU A 158 3.81 25.92 -14.89
CA GLU A 158 3.78 27.38 -15.00
C GLU A 158 3.65 27.77 -16.46
N VAL A 159 2.70 28.65 -16.78
CA VAL A 159 2.41 29.04 -18.17
C VAL A 159 2.59 30.55 -18.35
N ASP A 160 3.24 30.91 -19.46
CA ASP A 160 3.25 32.26 -19.99
C ASP A 160 2.01 32.46 -20.89
N LEU A 161 1.15 33.43 -20.55
CA LEU A 161 -0.06 33.73 -21.31
C LEU A 161 0.07 35.06 -22.04
N PRO A 162 -0.28 35.14 -23.35
CA PRO A 162 -0.19 36.38 -24.11
C PRO A 162 -0.97 37.52 -23.43
N GLY A 163 -0.26 38.61 -23.11
CA GLY A 163 -0.82 39.78 -22.46
C GLY A 163 -0.71 39.78 -20.92
N ILE A 164 -0.10 38.75 -20.33
CA ILE A 164 0.30 38.71 -18.91
C ILE A 164 1.83 38.69 -18.86
N ASN A 165 2.46 39.62 -18.13
CA ASN A 165 3.92 39.73 -18.02
C ASN A 165 4.53 38.85 -16.91
N GLU A 166 3.79 37.84 -16.45
CA GLU A 166 4.17 36.94 -15.35
C GLU A 166 3.80 35.49 -15.67
N LEU A 167 4.61 34.55 -15.19
CA LEU A 167 4.32 33.12 -15.27
C LEU A 167 3.22 32.75 -14.28
N LEU A 168 2.14 32.18 -14.80
CA LEU A 168 1.00 31.80 -13.98
C LEU A 168 1.06 30.31 -13.62
N PRO A 169 1.06 29.97 -12.32
CA PRO A 169 1.03 28.57 -11.92
C PRO A 169 -0.36 27.98 -12.19
N PHE A 170 -0.39 26.73 -12.65
CA PHE A 170 -1.62 25.95 -12.77
C PHE A 170 -1.46 24.57 -12.12
N LYS A 171 -2.57 24.03 -11.62
CA LYS A 171 -2.67 22.68 -11.07
C LYS A 171 -3.83 21.93 -11.72
N ILE A 172 -3.55 20.72 -12.20
CA ILE A 172 -4.58 19.77 -12.65
C ILE A 172 -4.67 18.69 -11.60
N ILE A 173 -5.86 18.50 -11.02
CA ILE A 173 -6.10 17.52 -9.96
C ILE A 173 -6.35 16.16 -10.59
N ASN A 174 -5.65 15.12 -10.09
CA ASN A 174 -5.89 13.72 -10.41
C ASN A 174 -5.40 12.84 -9.25
N ASP A 175 -6.32 12.16 -8.59
CA ASP A 175 -6.07 11.39 -7.37
C ASP A 175 -5.26 10.10 -7.61
N HIS A 176 -5.08 9.70 -8.87
CA HIS A 176 -4.26 8.55 -9.24
C HIS A 176 -2.79 8.90 -9.49
N ILE A 177 -2.43 10.19 -9.43
CA ILE A 177 -1.06 10.65 -9.63
C ILE A 177 -0.36 10.83 -8.28
N VAL A 178 0.83 10.25 -8.19
CA VAL A 178 1.72 10.34 -7.03
C VAL A 178 3.04 11.01 -7.44
N ALA A 179 3.76 11.58 -6.47
CA ALA A 179 4.99 12.33 -6.73
C ALA A 179 6.11 11.46 -7.36
N GLU A 180 6.16 10.17 -7.03
CA GLU A 180 7.11 9.20 -7.55
C GLU A 180 7.03 9.05 -9.08
N PHE A 181 5.88 9.40 -9.68
CA PHE A 181 5.71 9.39 -11.13
C PHE A 181 6.54 10.47 -11.84
N ASP A 182 7.03 11.49 -11.12
CA ASP A 182 7.86 12.54 -11.73
C ASP A 182 9.18 11.97 -12.28
N ALA A 183 9.76 10.96 -11.62
CA ALA A 183 10.98 10.29 -12.06
C ALA A 183 10.80 9.50 -13.37
N ILE A 184 9.55 9.19 -13.75
CA ILE A 184 9.20 8.35 -14.90
C ILE A 184 8.31 9.08 -15.92
N LYS A 185 8.37 10.41 -15.99
CA LYS A 185 7.56 11.21 -16.95
C LYS A 185 7.71 10.77 -18.42
N ALA A 186 8.91 10.36 -18.82
CA ALA A 186 9.18 9.85 -20.17
C ALA A 186 8.34 8.61 -20.51
N PHE A 187 7.97 7.82 -19.50
CA PHE A 187 7.04 6.70 -19.68
C PHE A 187 5.65 7.21 -20.07
N PHE A 188 5.09 8.19 -19.35
CA PHE A 188 3.75 8.69 -19.63
C PHE A 188 3.62 9.31 -21.02
N VAL A 189 4.70 9.90 -21.55
CA VAL A 189 4.80 10.30 -22.95
C VAL A 189 4.58 9.12 -23.91
N LYS A 190 5.27 8.00 -23.67
CA LYS A 190 5.14 6.77 -24.47
C LYS A 190 3.74 6.14 -24.32
N ALA A 191 3.25 6.02 -23.08
CA ALA A 191 1.97 5.40 -22.76
C ALA A 191 0.76 6.17 -23.32
N LEU A 192 0.76 7.50 -23.18
CA LEU A 192 -0.28 8.37 -23.73
C LEU A 192 -0.12 8.59 -25.24
N LYS A 193 1.03 8.21 -25.82
CA LYS A 193 1.42 8.47 -27.22
C LYS A 193 1.33 9.96 -27.58
N ARG A 194 1.79 10.80 -26.64
CA ARG A 194 1.69 12.27 -26.71
C ARG A 194 2.88 12.91 -25.98
N GLN A 195 3.49 13.92 -26.59
CA GLN A 195 4.55 14.72 -25.97
C GLN A 195 3.99 15.88 -25.12
N THR A 196 2.74 16.27 -25.38
CA THR A 196 2.10 17.43 -24.78
C THR A 196 0.69 17.11 -24.32
N ILE A 197 0.20 17.90 -23.37
CA ILE A 197 -1.18 17.88 -22.87
C ILE A 197 -1.93 19.13 -23.31
N LYS A 198 -3.25 19.02 -23.44
CA LYS A 198 -4.13 20.18 -23.60
C LYS A 198 -4.65 20.57 -22.23
N VAL A 199 -4.47 21.83 -21.84
CA VAL A 199 -4.92 22.38 -20.57
C VAL A 199 -6.08 23.33 -20.83
N SER A 200 -7.19 23.13 -20.12
CA SER A 200 -8.35 24.03 -20.12
C SER A 200 -8.54 24.61 -18.73
N THR A 201 -8.57 25.94 -18.61
CA THR A 201 -8.75 26.67 -17.35
C THR A 201 -9.53 27.97 -17.57
N THR A 202 -9.74 28.74 -16.50
CA THR A 202 -10.34 30.08 -16.55
C THR A 202 -9.39 31.09 -15.95
N LEU A 203 -9.17 32.22 -16.62
CA LEU A 203 -8.42 33.36 -16.12
C LEU A 203 -9.38 34.33 -15.43
N ARG A 204 -9.01 34.78 -14.23
CA ARG A 204 -9.73 35.80 -13.45
C ARG A 204 -8.74 36.84 -12.98
N PHE A 205 -9.20 38.07 -12.80
CA PHE A 205 -8.43 39.12 -12.13
C PHE A 205 -9.02 39.34 -10.75
N VAL A 206 -8.22 39.13 -9.71
CA VAL A 206 -8.58 39.35 -8.31
C VAL A 206 -7.67 40.46 -7.80
N ASP A 207 -8.25 41.57 -7.37
CA ASP A 207 -7.51 42.77 -6.94
C ASP A 207 -6.51 43.31 -8.00
N GLY A 208 -6.79 43.08 -9.28
CA GLY A 208 -5.92 43.46 -10.40
C GLY A 208 -4.87 42.40 -10.78
N GLU A 209 -4.71 41.35 -9.97
CA GLU A 209 -3.74 40.28 -10.21
C GLU A 209 -4.37 39.12 -11.02
N PRO A 210 -3.70 38.64 -12.09
CA PRO A 210 -4.18 37.52 -12.88
C PRO A 210 -4.04 36.19 -12.11
N GLN A 211 -5.12 35.43 -12.02
CA GLN A 211 -5.15 34.11 -11.40
C GLN A 211 -5.84 33.09 -12.30
N LEU A 212 -5.26 31.88 -12.38
CA LEU A 212 -5.86 30.75 -13.05
C LEU A 212 -6.76 29.97 -12.10
N GLY A 213 -7.97 29.68 -12.56
CA GLY A 213 -8.90 28.78 -11.90
C GLY A 213 -8.49 27.32 -12.08
N ARG A 214 -9.44 26.43 -11.72
CA ARG A 214 -9.23 24.98 -11.83
C ARG A 214 -8.89 24.58 -13.27
N ALA A 215 -7.73 23.96 -13.46
CA ALA A 215 -7.30 23.44 -14.74
C ALA A 215 -7.70 21.96 -14.90
N THR A 216 -7.98 21.57 -16.14
CA THR A 216 -8.33 20.20 -16.53
C THR A 216 -7.58 19.78 -17.78
N SER A 217 -7.35 18.49 -17.95
CA SER A 217 -6.71 17.95 -19.15
C SER A 217 -7.15 16.52 -19.45
N PRO A 218 -7.74 16.27 -20.63
CA PRO A 218 -8.15 14.91 -21.02
C PRO A 218 -7.00 13.90 -21.07
N GLN A 219 -5.76 14.36 -21.29
CA GLN A 219 -4.59 13.50 -21.27
C GLN A 219 -4.19 13.10 -19.86
N ILE A 220 -4.29 14.02 -18.90
CA ILE A 220 -4.03 13.73 -17.49
C ILE A 220 -5.14 12.84 -16.92
N ASP A 221 -6.40 13.06 -17.31
CA ASP A 221 -7.54 12.23 -16.87
C ASP A 221 -7.41 10.75 -17.31
N ARG A 222 -6.63 10.47 -18.36
CA ARG A 222 -6.33 9.10 -18.79
C ARG A 222 -5.37 8.35 -17.88
N ILE A 223 -4.63 9.07 -17.02
CA ILE A 223 -3.83 8.45 -15.96
C ILE A 223 -4.81 8.13 -14.83
N ASN A 224 -5.48 6.99 -14.95
CA ASN A 224 -6.54 6.56 -14.04
C ASN A 224 -6.27 5.16 -13.48
N GLY A 225 -7.13 4.70 -12.57
CA GLY A 225 -7.01 3.37 -11.98
C GLY A 225 -6.89 2.24 -13.02
N GLU A 226 -7.68 2.26 -14.08
CA GLU A 226 -7.66 1.21 -15.13
C GLU A 226 -6.31 1.15 -15.86
N MET A 227 -5.76 2.30 -16.23
CA MET A 227 -4.44 2.39 -16.85
C MET A 227 -3.37 1.83 -15.92
N LEU A 228 -3.37 2.23 -14.64
CA LEU A 228 -2.40 1.77 -13.66
C LEU A 228 -2.52 0.27 -13.39
N GLU A 229 -3.73 -0.27 -13.33
CA GLU A 229 -3.99 -1.70 -13.16
C GLU A 229 -3.45 -2.54 -14.33
N LEU A 230 -3.60 -2.06 -15.57
CA LEU A 230 -3.05 -2.73 -16.74
C LEU A 230 -1.51 -2.86 -16.64
N PHE A 231 -0.84 -1.79 -16.21
CA PHE A 231 0.60 -1.80 -16.03
C PHE A 231 1.02 -2.69 -14.86
N ARG A 232 0.29 -2.67 -13.75
CA ARG A 232 0.57 -3.55 -12.62
C ARG A 232 0.43 -5.03 -13.01
N ALA A 233 -0.63 -5.39 -13.73
CA ALA A 233 -0.82 -6.74 -14.25
C ALA A 233 0.31 -7.18 -15.20
N ARG A 234 0.77 -6.27 -16.07
CA ARG A 234 1.92 -6.51 -16.96
C ARG A 234 3.22 -6.72 -16.17
N ALA A 235 3.45 -5.92 -15.13
CA ALA A 235 4.62 -6.02 -14.27
C ALA A 235 4.64 -7.34 -13.49
N VAL A 236 3.51 -7.74 -12.90
CA VAL A 236 3.34 -9.07 -12.28
C VAL A 236 3.64 -10.17 -13.29
N LYS A 237 3.12 -10.06 -14.51
CA LYS A 237 3.40 -11.06 -15.55
C LYS A 237 4.87 -11.11 -15.94
N SER A 238 5.55 -9.97 -16.03
CA SER A 238 6.99 -9.90 -16.30
C SER A 238 7.80 -10.56 -15.19
N LEU A 239 7.46 -10.24 -13.93
CA LEU A 239 8.04 -10.83 -12.74
C LEU A 239 7.93 -12.36 -12.70
N LEU A 240 6.75 -12.89 -13.00
CA LEU A 240 6.49 -14.34 -12.97
C LEU A 240 7.15 -15.10 -14.12
N ASN A 241 7.50 -14.42 -15.21
CA ASN A 241 8.21 -14.99 -16.35
C ASN A 241 9.68 -14.56 -16.38
N PHE A 242 10.21 -14.06 -15.25
CA PHE A 242 11.58 -13.62 -15.16
C PHE A 242 12.53 -14.80 -15.42
N ASP A 243 13.41 -14.63 -16.41
CA ASP A 243 14.47 -15.60 -16.71
C ASP A 243 15.76 -15.16 -15.98
N PRO A 244 16.17 -15.86 -14.92
CA PRO A 244 17.32 -15.47 -14.09
C PRO A 244 18.67 -15.71 -14.77
N VAL A 245 18.70 -16.33 -15.96
CA VAL A 245 19.93 -16.63 -16.72
C VAL A 245 20.74 -15.36 -17.07
N LYS A 246 20.17 -14.16 -16.92
CA LYS A 246 20.83 -12.93 -17.37
C LYS A 246 21.57 -12.08 -16.36
N THR A 247 21.44 -12.22 -15.02
CA THR A 247 22.02 -11.14 -14.17
C THR A 247 22.65 -11.43 -12.80
N VAL A 248 22.41 -12.50 -12.00
CA VAL A 248 23.09 -12.61 -10.68
C VAL A 248 23.16 -14.05 -10.12
N ASP A 249 24.28 -14.43 -9.48
CA ASP A 249 24.47 -15.63 -8.62
C ASP A 249 23.68 -15.58 -7.28
N LYS A 250 22.52 -14.91 -7.24
CA LYS A 250 21.68 -14.78 -6.04
C LYS A 250 20.47 -15.69 -6.17
N SER A 251 20.09 -16.39 -5.11
CA SER A 251 18.94 -17.31 -5.11
C SER A 251 17.76 -16.80 -4.29
N LEU A 252 18.00 -15.84 -3.39
CA LEU A 252 17.00 -15.20 -2.56
C LEU A 252 16.95 -13.69 -2.85
N PHE A 253 15.78 -13.20 -3.24
CA PHE A 253 15.58 -11.83 -3.66
C PHE A 253 14.61 -11.10 -2.72
N THR A 254 14.81 -9.79 -2.57
CA THR A 254 13.84 -8.86 -1.99
C THR A 254 13.10 -8.11 -3.12
N PRO A 255 11.95 -7.47 -2.82
CA PRO A 255 11.23 -6.58 -3.74
C PRO A 255 12.18 -5.72 -4.57
N GLU A 256 13.11 -5.06 -3.88
CA GLU A 256 14.07 -4.12 -4.45
C GLU A 256 15.07 -4.79 -5.40
N ASP A 257 15.58 -5.98 -5.08
CA ASP A 257 16.55 -6.70 -5.93
C ASP A 257 15.98 -7.02 -7.32
N VAL A 258 14.68 -7.29 -7.37
CA VAL A 258 13.98 -7.69 -8.60
C VAL A 258 13.49 -6.52 -9.40
N PHE A 259 13.05 -5.47 -8.71
CA PHE A 259 12.78 -4.21 -9.39
C PHE A 259 14.05 -3.63 -10.02
N ALA A 260 15.23 -3.89 -9.47
CA ALA A 260 16.48 -3.49 -10.11
C ALA A 260 16.78 -4.29 -11.40
N SER A 261 16.35 -5.56 -11.49
CA SER A 261 16.75 -6.48 -12.59
C SER A 261 15.76 -6.60 -13.76
N LEU A 262 14.53 -6.12 -13.63
CA LEU A 262 13.54 -6.13 -14.72
C LEU A 262 13.85 -5.03 -15.76
N ASP A 263 14.08 -5.35 -17.02
CA ASP A 263 14.21 -4.34 -18.08
C ASP A 263 12.84 -3.85 -18.59
N ASP A 264 12.75 -2.56 -18.90
CA ASP A 264 11.77 -1.91 -19.79
C ASP A 264 10.30 -1.74 -19.30
N ASP A 265 10.02 -1.80 -17.99
CA ASP A 265 8.71 -1.41 -17.42
C ASP A 265 8.83 -0.57 -16.14
N GLU A 266 9.37 0.65 -16.27
CA GLU A 266 9.57 1.59 -15.16
C GLU A 266 8.26 1.93 -14.43
N LEU A 267 7.12 2.03 -15.13
CA LEU A 267 5.83 2.24 -14.49
C LEU A 267 5.30 0.95 -13.84
N GLY A 268 5.53 -0.22 -14.45
CA GLY A 268 5.29 -1.50 -13.81
C GLY A 268 5.97 -1.61 -12.45
N LYS A 269 7.26 -1.26 -12.37
CA LYS A 269 8.01 -1.19 -11.10
C LYS A 269 7.44 -0.16 -10.13
N ALA A 270 7.12 1.04 -10.62
CA ALA A 270 6.55 2.10 -9.78
C ALA A 270 5.13 1.78 -9.27
N THR A 271 4.41 0.88 -9.94
CA THR A 271 3.06 0.45 -9.54
C THR A 271 3.04 -0.84 -8.73
N LEU A 272 4.12 -1.63 -8.76
CA LEU A 272 4.25 -2.83 -7.92
C LEU A 272 4.51 -2.44 -6.46
N PRO A 273 3.95 -3.21 -5.51
CA PRO A 273 4.22 -2.97 -4.10
C PRO A 273 5.68 -3.24 -3.74
N THR A 274 6.26 -2.37 -2.91
CA THR A 274 7.60 -2.54 -2.34
C THR A 274 7.62 -3.47 -1.12
N ASP A 275 6.46 -3.68 -0.49
CA ASP A 275 6.29 -4.67 0.57
C ASP A 275 6.03 -6.06 -0.02
N GLY A 276 6.64 -7.08 0.56
CA GLY A 276 6.52 -8.45 0.05
C GLY A 276 5.14 -9.07 0.27
N HIS A 277 4.40 -8.70 1.31
CA HIS A 277 3.02 -9.17 1.52
C HIS A 277 2.07 -8.53 0.51
N ASP A 278 2.22 -7.24 0.27
CA ASP A 278 1.42 -6.54 -0.73
C ASP A 278 1.72 -7.11 -2.14
N LEU A 279 2.99 -7.42 -2.44
CA LEU A 279 3.37 -8.07 -3.70
C LEU A 279 2.77 -9.48 -3.82
N LEU A 280 2.74 -10.26 -2.74
CA LEU A 280 2.06 -11.56 -2.71
C LEU A 280 0.57 -11.40 -3.02
N ALA A 281 -0.11 -10.49 -2.33
CA ALA A 281 -1.54 -10.23 -2.56
C ALA A 281 -1.80 -9.83 -4.02
N GLU A 282 -0.90 -9.02 -4.58
CA GLU A 282 -0.96 -8.58 -5.97
C GLU A 282 -0.78 -9.75 -6.95
N ILE A 283 0.17 -10.66 -6.70
CA ILE A 283 0.36 -11.87 -7.50
C ILE A 283 -0.89 -12.77 -7.43
N LEU A 284 -1.45 -12.99 -6.24
CA LEU A 284 -2.64 -13.83 -6.06
C LEU A 284 -3.90 -13.22 -6.71
N ARG A 285 -3.95 -11.88 -6.84
CA ARG A 285 -5.03 -11.17 -7.53
C ARG A 285 -5.01 -11.39 -9.04
N HIS A 286 -3.83 -11.46 -9.66
CA HIS A 286 -3.67 -11.56 -11.12
C HIS A 286 -3.40 -12.98 -11.63
N LYS A 287 -2.95 -13.89 -10.77
CA LYS A 287 -2.69 -15.28 -11.10
C LYS A 287 -3.50 -16.20 -10.21
N LYS A 288 -4.25 -17.12 -10.82
CA LYS A 288 -4.83 -18.25 -10.11
C LYS A 288 -3.70 -19.18 -9.66
N VAL A 289 -3.48 -19.26 -8.36
CA VAL A 289 -2.44 -20.09 -7.73
C VAL A 289 -3.09 -21.23 -6.96
N ARG A 290 -2.65 -22.47 -7.21
CA ARG A 290 -3.19 -23.69 -6.58
C ARG A 290 -3.11 -23.63 -5.04
N ASN A 291 -1.97 -23.19 -4.53
CA ASN A 291 -1.64 -23.13 -3.11
C ASN A 291 -1.83 -21.72 -2.51
N ALA A 292 -2.77 -20.94 -3.05
CA ALA A 292 -3.04 -19.58 -2.58
C ALA A 292 -3.31 -19.53 -1.06
N ARG A 293 -4.10 -20.46 -0.52
CA ARG A 293 -4.46 -20.50 0.91
C ARG A 293 -3.26 -20.76 1.82
N GLN A 294 -2.30 -21.57 1.36
CA GLN A 294 -1.05 -21.83 2.06
C GLN A 294 -0.21 -20.55 2.12
N LEU A 295 -0.07 -19.86 0.99
CA LEU A 295 0.65 -18.59 0.91
C LEU A 295 0.00 -17.51 1.78
N GLU A 296 -1.33 -17.39 1.74
CA GLU A 296 -2.09 -16.46 2.58
C GLU A 296 -1.92 -16.77 4.07
N PHE A 297 -1.97 -18.04 4.47
CA PHE A 297 -1.76 -18.44 5.85
C PHE A 297 -0.33 -18.17 6.34
N LEU A 298 0.66 -18.52 5.52
CA LEU A 298 2.07 -18.28 5.82
C LEU A 298 2.35 -16.78 5.98
N ALA A 299 1.87 -15.97 5.03
CA ALA A 299 2.04 -14.52 5.06
C ALA A 299 1.27 -13.85 6.20
N GLY A 300 0.01 -14.21 6.40
CA GLY A 300 -0.86 -13.51 7.36
C GLY A 300 -0.72 -13.98 8.80
N THR A 301 -0.24 -15.22 9.04
CA THR A 301 -0.25 -15.84 10.38
C THR A 301 1.15 -16.21 10.87
N LEU A 302 2.00 -16.80 10.02
CA LEU A 302 3.27 -17.39 10.46
C LEU A 302 4.48 -16.49 10.23
N HIS A 303 4.43 -15.60 9.24
CA HIS A 303 5.56 -14.74 8.94
C HIS A 303 5.83 -13.74 10.07
N GLU A 304 7.09 -13.64 10.48
CA GLU A 304 7.53 -12.69 11.48
C GLU A 304 7.34 -11.25 10.98
N ALA A 305 6.43 -10.50 11.61
CA ALA A 305 5.93 -9.19 11.13
C ALA A 305 7.02 -8.11 10.95
N HIS A 306 8.16 -8.24 11.62
CA HIS A 306 9.27 -7.29 11.55
C HIS A 306 10.36 -7.69 10.56
N THR A 307 10.20 -8.81 9.85
CA THR A 307 11.15 -9.24 8.83
C THR A 307 10.59 -9.02 7.43
N LYS A 308 11.47 -8.66 6.48
CA LYS A 308 11.08 -8.54 5.08
C LYS A 308 10.81 -9.94 4.51
N LEU A 309 9.64 -10.12 3.91
CA LEU A 309 9.34 -11.31 3.13
C LEU A 309 10.28 -11.38 1.91
N ARG A 310 10.91 -12.53 1.73
CA ARG A 310 11.84 -12.77 0.62
C ARG A 310 11.25 -13.77 -0.36
N TYR A 311 11.81 -13.86 -1.56
CA TYR A 311 11.29 -14.74 -2.58
C TYR A 311 12.37 -15.28 -3.51
N VAL A 312 12.01 -16.35 -4.20
CA VAL A 312 12.85 -17.13 -5.10
C VAL A 312 12.27 -16.98 -6.49
N LEU A 313 13.10 -16.66 -7.49
CA LEU A 313 12.66 -16.51 -8.88
C LEU A 313 12.90 -17.77 -9.71
N SER A 314 13.87 -18.61 -9.32
CA SER A 314 14.34 -19.78 -10.06
C SER A 314 14.39 -21.03 -9.18
N PRO A 315 14.02 -22.22 -9.69
CA PRO A 315 13.47 -22.52 -11.01
C PRO A 315 11.96 -22.24 -11.12
N SER A 316 11.33 -21.83 -10.03
CA SER A 316 9.93 -21.42 -10.00
C SER A 316 9.78 -20.29 -9.00
N PHE A 317 8.87 -19.35 -9.29
CA PHE A 317 8.59 -18.26 -8.38
C PHE A 317 8.04 -18.80 -7.05
N GLY A 318 8.48 -18.25 -5.91
CA GLY A 318 7.98 -18.62 -4.60
C GLY A 318 8.47 -17.73 -3.48
N PHE A 319 7.98 -17.96 -2.28
CA PHE A 319 8.24 -17.11 -1.12
C PHE A 319 8.97 -17.87 -0.03
N VAL A 320 9.83 -17.18 0.70
CA VAL A 320 10.51 -17.68 1.89
C VAL A 320 10.02 -16.91 3.10
N PHE A 321 9.24 -17.58 3.94
CA PHE A 321 8.71 -17.06 5.17
C PHE A 321 9.62 -17.43 6.34
N LEU A 322 9.81 -16.51 7.28
CA LEU A 322 10.40 -16.80 8.58
C LEU A 322 9.28 -16.98 9.61
N ALA A 323 9.28 -18.11 10.33
CA ALA A 323 8.46 -18.33 11.52
C ALA A 323 9.37 -18.59 12.73
N THR A 324 9.08 -17.95 13.85
CA THR A 324 9.88 -18.07 15.07
C THR A 324 9.26 -19.10 16.00
N GLY A 325 9.90 -20.28 16.14
CA GLY A 325 9.49 -21.34 17.08
C GLY A 325 10.01 -21.08 18.50
N GLN A 326 9.93 -22.06 19.41
CA GLN A 326 10.47 -21.88 20.77
C GLN A 326 12.01 -21.84 20.75
N ASP A 327 12.64 -22.88 20.21
CA ASP A 327 14.09 -23.07 20.23
C ASP A 327 14.77 -22.85 18.87
N ALA A 328 13.98 -22.76 17.80
CA ALA A 328 14.46 -22.63 16.42
C ALA A 328 13.79 -21.48 15.66
N ASN A 329 14.47 -21.03 14.62
CA ASN A 329 13.93 -20.21 13.55
C ASN A 329 13.63 -21.14 12.37
N HIS A 330 12.42 -21.04 11.82
CA HIS A 330 11.95 -21.89 10.73
C HIS A 330 11.84 -21.08 9.45
N PHE A 331 12.59 -21.48 8.43
CA PHE A 331 12.56 -20.89 7.11
C PHE A 331 11.71 -21.77 6.21
N ILE A 332 10.59 -21.22 5.74
CA ILE A 332 9.55 -21.96 5.04
C ILE A 332 9.53 -21.50 3.58
N LEU A 333 9.94 -22.36 2.65
CA LEU A 333 9.84 -22.11 1.21
C LEU A 333 8.52 -22.68 0.68
N GLU A 334 7.76 -21.80 0.04
CA GLU A 334 6.52 -22.13 -0.65
C GLU A 334 6.54 -21.57 -2.08
N LEU A 335 6.64 -22.47 -3.06
CA LEU A 335 6.64 -22.10 -4.48
C LEU A 335 5.20 -21.94 -4.99
N LEU A 336 4.99 -21.04 -5.94
CA LEU A 336 3.71 -20.93 -6.64
C LEU A 336 3.42 -22.25 -7.36
N ASP A 337 2.19 -22.73 -7.20
CA ASP A 337 1.70 -23.98 -7.79
C ASP A 337 2.51 -25.22 -7.37
N SER A 338 3.15 -25.17 -6.19
CA SER A 338 3.93 -26.28 -5.64
C SER A 338 3.06 -27.47 -5.22
N HIS A 339 3.71 -28.63 -5.10
CA HIS A 339 3.14 -29.84 -4.50
C HIS A 339 3.62 -30.06 -3.06
N ALA A 340 4.55 -29.25 -2.56
CA ALA A 340 5.07 -29.35 -1.22
C ALA A 340 5.58 -28.01 -0.69
N THR A 341 5.50 -27.87 0.63
CA THR A 341 6.12 -26.81 1.43
C THR A 341 7.40 -27.34 2.03
N TYR A 342 8.50 -26.60 1.94
CA TYR A 342 9.81 -27.00 2.48
C TYR A 342 10.15 -26.17 3.70
N VAL A 343 10.72 -26.80 4.72
CA VAL A 343 11.06 -26.13 5.98
C VAL A 343 12.48 -26.49 6.40
N TRP A 344 13.28 -25.46 6.68
CA TRP A 344 14.58 -25.58 7.36
C TRP A 344 14.45 -24.99 8.75
N SER A 345 14.66 -25.79 9.80
CA SER A 345 14.68 -25.34 11.18
C SER A 345 16.12 -25.17 11.65
N ILE A 346 16.48 -23.96 12.08
CA ILE A 346 17.83 -23.64 12.55
C ILE A 346 17.75 -23.18 14.01
N PRO A 347 18.55 -23.74 14.94
CA PRO A 347 18.54 -23.31 16.33
C PRO A 347 18.76 -21.81 16.46
N LYS A 348 17.99 -21.13 17.32
CA LYS A 348 18.15 -19.66 17.52
C LYS A 348 19.53 -19.25 18.00
N ALA A 349 20.20 -20.15 18.73
CA ALA A 349 21.56 -19.95 19.22
C ALA A 349 22.63 -20.09 18.12
N TRP A 350 22.28 -20.63 16.95
CA TRP A 350 23.21 -20.83 15.86
C TRP A 350 23.34 -19.57 15.00
N GLU A 351 24.45 -18.87 15.18
CA GLU A 351 24.84 -17.66 14.44
C GLU A 351 23.78 -16.53 14.44
N SER A 352 24.01 -15.49 13.63
CA SER A 352 23.05 -14.40 13.45
C SER A 352 21.96 -14.79 12.45
N LEU A 353 20.76 -14.19 12.55
CA LEU A 353 19.67 -14.40 11.61
C LEU A 353 20.08 -14.17 10.13
N ASN A 354 20.98 -13.21 9.88
CA ASN A 354 21.51 -12.96 8.54
C ASN A 354 22.35 -14.14 8.02
N ALA A 355 23.11 -14.80 8.89
CA ALA A 355 23.90 -15.97 8.51
C ALA A 355 23.00 -17.21 8.31
N GLN A 356 21.94 -17.34 9.11
CA GLN A 356 20.88 -18.33 8.91
C GLN A 356 20.22 -18.19 7.52
N PHE A 357 19.85 -16.96 7.13
CA PHE A 357 19.33 -16.69 5.79
C PHE A 357 20.32 -17.08 4.68
N ARG A 358 21.62 -16.80 4.84
CA ARG A 358 22.65 -17.21 3.87
C ARG A 358 22.80 -18.73 3.81
N SER A 359 22.61 -19.44 4.92
CA SER A 359 22.59 -20.90 4.95
C SER A 359 21.45 -21.44 4.11
N VAL A 360 20.23 -20.95 4.34
CA VAL A 360 19.03 -21.35 3.57
C VAL A 360 19.14 -20.96 2.09
N GLU A 361 19.75 -19.82 1.77
CA GLU A 361 19.99 -19.42 0.38
C GLU A 361 20.84 -20.44 -0.38
N ARG A 362 21.87 -21.01 0.25
CA ARG A 362 22.68 -22.09 -0.35
C ARG A 362 21.86 -23.34 -0.60
N GLU A 363 20.96 -23.70 0.31
CA GLU A 363 20.05 -24.84 0.14
C GLU A 363 19.07 -24.64 -1.01
N ILE A 364 18.51 -23.43 -1.13
CA ILE A 364 17.62 -23.07 -2.25
C ILE A 364 18.38 -23.11 -3.58
N ALA A 365 19.62 -22.59 -3.62
CA ALA A 365 20.47 -22.66 -4.79
C ALA A 365 20.76 -24.12 -5.20
N ALA A 366 21.06 -24.99 -4.22
CA ALA A 366 21.28 -26.41 -4.44
C ALA A 366 20.02 -27.11 -5.00
N ILE A 367 18.82 -26.76 -4.51
CA ILE A 367 17.56 -27.24 -5.08
C ILE A 367 17.41 -26.81 -6.54
N GLY A 368 17.77 -25.57 -6.87
CA GLY A 368 17.73 -25.06 -8.24
C GLY A 368 18.67 -25.79 -9.19
N GLN A 369 19.88 -26.14 -8.74
CA GLN A 369 20.89 -26.82 -9.56
C GLN A 369 20.66 -28.33 -9.70
N LEU A 370 20.36 -29.02 -8.59
CA LEU A 370 20.23 -30.49 -8.55
C LEU A 370 18.80 -30.96 -8.86
N GLY A 371 17.81 -30.08 -8.69
CA GLY A 371 16.41 -30.44 -8.67
C GLY A 371 15.95 -31.05 -7.34
N ARG A 372 14.68 -30.81 -7.00
CA ARG A 372 14.06 -31.19 -5.71
C ARG A 372 14.18 -32.68 -5.37
N GLY A 373 14.12 -33.56 -6.37
CA GLY A 373 14.18 -35.00 -6.17
C GLY A 373 15.57 -35.47 -5.74
N GLN A 374 16.61 -34.94 -6.38
CA GLN A 374 17.99 -35.28 -6.08
C GLN A 374 18.44 -34.63 -4.77
N TYR A 375 18.12 -33.34 -4.57
CA TYR A 375 18.42 -32.62 -3.33
C TYR A 375 17.95 -33.40 -2.08
N ARG A 376 16.72 -33.91 -2.07
CA ARG A 376 16.20 -34.71 -0.95
C ARG A 376 16.97 -36.00 -0.67
N ARG A 377 17.63 -36.57 -1.68
CA ARG A 377 18.43 -37.80 -1.54
C ARG A 377 19.87 -37.52 -1.14
N THR A 378 20.37 -36.33 -1.43
CA THR A 378 21.76 -35.91 -1.19
C THR A 378 21.83 -34.78 -0.16
N LEU A 379 20.82 -34.69 0.71
CA LEU A 379 20.70 -33.61 1.69
C LEU A 379 21.84 -33.71 2.70
N HIS A 380 22.64 -32.66 2.77
CA HIS A 380 23.75 -32.53 3.72
C HIS A 380 23.59 -31.29 4.63
N PHE A 381 22.35 -30.80 4.76
CA PHE A 381 22.05 -29.68 5.64
C PHE A 381 22.34 -30.06 7.10
N GLU A 382 23.09 -29.21 7.80
CA GLU A 382 23.60 -29.50 9.15
C GLU A 382 22.53 -29.40 10.25
N HIS A 383 21.35 -28.88 9.91
CA HIS A 383 20.22 -28.75 10.83
C HIS A 383 19.00 -29.52 10.31
N GLU A 384 17.86 -29.33 10.98
CA GLU A 384 16.66 -30.06 10.65
C GLU A 384 16.02 -29.52 9.36
N PHE A 385 15.64 -30.44 8.48
CA PHE A 385 14.89 -30.14 7.27
C PHE A 385 13.77 -31.15 7.08
N TRP A 386 12.61 -30.65 6.72
CA TRP A 386 11.42 -31.45 6.44
C TRP A 386 10.52 -30.76 5.43
N PHE A 387 9.48 -31.46 4.99
CA PHE A 387 8.55 -30.92 4.00
C PHE A 387 7.14 -31.48 4.21
N VAL A 388 6.15 -30.67 3.85
CA VAL A 388 4.73 -31.06 3.88
C VAL A 388 4.21 -31.19 2.47
N ILE A 389 3.77 -32.40 2.09
CA ILE A 389 3.12 -32.63 0.80
C ILE A 389 1.71 -32.05 0.82
N HIS A 390 1.34 -31.39 -0.27
CA HIS A 390 -0.01 -30.88 -0.50
C HIS A 390 -0.92 -31.99 -1.01
N GLU A 391 -1.65 -32.62 -0.10
CA GLU A 391 -2.67 -33.60 -0.46
C GLU A 391 -3.95 -32.88 -0.92
N ASN A 392 -4.62 -33.38 -1.97
CA ASN A 392 -5.94 -32.92 -2.41
C ASN A 392 -6.11 -31.40 -2.66
N ALA A 393 -5.04 -30.65 -2.91
CA ALA A 393 -5.11 -29.19 -3.07
C ALA A 393 -5.96 -28.71 -4.27
N GLU A 394 -6.33 -29.61 -5.19
CA GLU A 394 -7.22 -29.32 -6.34
C GLU A 394 -8.57 -30.04 -6.25
N SER A 395 -8.81 -30.82 -5.19
CA SER A 395 -10.07 -31.54 -5.03
C SER A 395 -11.15 -30.55 -4.59
N GLY A 396 -12.10 -30.24 -5.47
CA GLY A 396 -13.31 -29.48 -5.12
C GLY A 396 -14.22 -30.19 -4.10
N LEU A 397 -13.90 -31.44 -3.73
CA LEU A 397 -14.67 -32.28 -2.81
C LEU A 397 -14.03 -32.37 -1.42
N VAL A 398 -12.70 -32.26 -1.30
CA VAL A 398 -11.96 -32.41 -0.04
C VAL A 398 -10.89 -31.33 0.07
N ASP A 399 -11.09 -30.39 0.99
CA ASP A 399 -10.12 -29.35 1.29
C ASP A 399 -8.90 -29.94 2.02
N GLY A 400 -7.76 -30.01 1.34
CA GLY A 400 -6.50 -30.49 1.91
C GLY A 400 -5.79 -29.49 2.84
N PHE A 401 -6.21 -28.23 2.82
CA PHE A 401 -5.55 -27.14 3.56
C PHE A 401 -5.50 -27.39 5.08
N PRO A 402 -6.57 -27.80 5.78
CA PRO A 402 -6.52 -28.02 7.23
C PRO A 402 -5.49 -29.08 7.64
N ARG A 403 -5.35 -30.15 6.85
CA ARG A 403 -4.37 -31.22 7.13
C ARG A 403 -2.95 -30.74 6.91
N TRP A 404 -2.72 -30.00 5.82
CA TRP A 404 -1.44 -29.34 5.57
C TRP A 404 -1.08 -28.38 6.71
N ARG A 405 -2.02 -27.52 7.12
CA ARG A 405 -1.83 -26.52 8.17
C ARG A 405 -1.44 -27.17 9.50
N ASN A 406 -2.17 -28.21 9.90
CA ASN A 406 -1.91 -28.88 11.17
C ASN A 406 -0.54 -29.58 11.16
N ARG A 407 -0.19 -30.28 10.07
CA ARG A 407 1.15 -30.88 9.91
C ARG A 407 2.27 -29.86 9.95
N LEU A 408 2.06 -28.70 9.32
CA LEU A 408 3.03 -27.61 9.36
C LEU A 408 3.19 -27.12 10.80
N LEU A 409 2.10 -26.79 11.48
CA LEU A 409 2.16 -26.29 12.87
C LEU A 409 2.76 -27.31 13.84
N GLU A 410 2.50 -28.60 13.67
CA GLU A 410 3.10 -29.68 14.48
C GLU A 410 4.62 -29.73 14.34
N GLY A 411 5.17 -29.46 13.14
CA GLY A 411 6.61 -29.46 12.89
C GLY A 411 7.33 -28.15 13.24
N LEU A 412 6.59 -27.09 13.63
CA LEU A 412 7.14 -25.79 14.03
C LEU A 412 7.26 -25.62 15.55
N VAL A 413 6.91 -26.65 16.33
CA VAL A 413 6.95 -26.63 17.80
C VAL A 413 8.38 -26.67 18.31
#